data_AF-A0A7V6GJY7-F1
#
_entry.id   AF-A0A7V6GJY7-F1
#
_cell.length_a   1.000
_cell.length_b   1.000
_cell.length_c   1.000
_cell.angle_alpha   90.00
_cell.angle_beta   90.00
_cell.angle_gamma   90.00
#
_symmetry.space_group_name_H-M   'P 1'
#
loop_
_entity.id
_entity.type
_entity.pdbx_description
1 polymer ?
#
loop_
_entity_poly.entity_id
_entity_poly.type
_entity_poly.pdbx_seq_one_letter_code
_entity_poly.pdbx_strand_id
1 'polypeptide(L)'
;MDFEIKKADKNDLNGILRLYSQMHNIEVPEISDEIKNVWKRILDYKDQHVIVGIKDGTIVATCVIIIVPNLTHKQRPYALIENVVTDESHRKKGFASKILDYAREIALRENCYKIMLLAGSKEDGVLRFYEKAGYNRNDKTAFIQWLK
;
A
#
# COMPACT_ATOMS: atom_id res chain seq x y z
N MET A 1 -6.59 -19.75 12.88
CA MET A 1 -5.55 -18.73 13.18
C MET A 1 -5.77 -17.67 12.14
N ASP A 2 -6.54 -16.65 12.50
CA ASP A 2 -7.34 -15.98 11.48
C ASP A 2 -6.61 -14.73 11.01
N PHE A 3 -6.42 -14.65 9.69
CA PHE A 3 -5.86 -13.49 9.03
C PHE A 3 -6.88 -13.00 8.03
N GLU A 4 -7.37 -11.79 8.24
CA GLU A 4 -8.37 -11.13 7.41
C GLU A 4 -7.71 -10.02 6.59
N ILE A 5 -8.25 -9.76 5.40
CA ILE A 5 -7.84 -8.64 4.55
C ILE A 5 -9.08 -7.86 4.16
N LYS A 6 -9.08 -6.55 4.38
CA LYS A 6 -10.16 -5.66 3.96
C LYS A 6 -9.65 -4.34 3.41
N LYS A 7 -10.52 -3.62 2.69
CA LYS A 7 -10.36 -2.18 2.48
C LYS A 7 -10.56 -1.49 3.83
N ALA A 8 -9.70 -0.52 4.14
CA ALA A 8 -9.77 0.22 5.39
C ALA A 8 -11.05 1.06 5.46
N ASP A 9 -11.54 1.26 6.67
CA ASP A 9 -12.65 2.14 7.00
C ASP A 9 -12.23 3.20 8.03
N LYS A 10 -13.17 4.07 8.42
CA LYS A 10 -12.92 5.19 9.34
C LYS A 10 -12.27 4.78 10.67
N ASN A 11 -12.49 3.55 11.15
CA ASN A 11 -12.01 3.06 12.44
C ASN A 11 -10.56 2.54 12.39
N ASP A 12 -10.01 2.31 11.20
CA ASP A 12 -8.66 1.71 11.04
C ASP A 12 -7.52 2.73 11.18
N LEU A 13 -7.84 4.03 11.26
CA LEU A 13 -6.86 5.13 11.25
C LEU A 13 -5.73 4.93 12.28
N ASN A 14 -6.08 4.60 13.53
CA ASN A 14 -5.10 4.39 14.59
C ASN A 14 -4.09 3.28 14.25
N GLY A 15 -4.58 2.13 13.77
CA GLY A 15 -3.73 1.00 13.41
C GLY A 15 -2.82 1.31 12.23
N ILE A 16 -3.31 2.08 11.25
CA ILE A 16 -2.54 2.53 10.09
C ILE A 16 -1.45 3.52 10.50
N LEU A 17 -1.77 4.54 11.31
CA LEU A 17 -0.79 5.50 11.82
C LEU A 17 0.33 4.82 12.60
N ARG A 18 -0.01 3.81 13.41
CA ARG A 18 0.97 2.96 14.11
C ARG A 18 1.92 2.23 13.16
N LEU A 19 1.44 1.74 12.01
CA LEU A 19 2.31 1.11 11.01
C LEU A 19 3.18 2.15 10.29
N TYR A 20 2.61 3.31 9.92
CA TYR A 20 3.38 4.37 9.26
C TYR A 20 4.47 4.96 10.17
N SER A 21 4.22 5.02 11.48
CA SER A 21 5.23 5.45 12.44
C SER A 21 6.43 4.49 12.47
N GLN A 22 6.19 3.17 12.38
CA GLN A 22 7.26 2.16 12.23
C GLN A 22 8.00 2.28 10.90
N MET A 23 7.31 2.57 9.79
CA MET A 23 7.93 2.73 8.47
C MET A 23 8.89 3.92 8.41
N HIS A 24 8.53 5.03 9.04
CA HIS A 24 9.32 6.26 9.04
C HIS A 24 10.22 6.41 10.27
N ASN A 25 10.17 5.47 11.22
CA ASN A 25 10.87 5.54 12.49
C ASN A 25 10.58 6.85 13.26
N ILE A 26 9.30 7.17 13.41
CA ILE A 26 8.78 8.34 14.13
C ILE A 26 7.78 7.90 15.20
N GLU A 27 7.42 8.82 16.10
CA GLU A 27 6.32 8.60 17.03
C GLU A 27 4.97 8.55 16.31
N VAL A 28 4.01 7.84 16.91
CA VAL A 28 2.62 7.84 16.40
C VAL A 28 2.07 9.25 16.58
N PRO A 29 1.66 9.94 15.51
CA PRO A 29 1.14 11.30 15.63
C PRO A 29 -0.18 11.30 16.40
N GLU A 30 -0.42 12.37 17.17
CA GLU A 30 -1.73 12.63 17.75
C GLU A 30 -2.77 12.85 16.65
N ILE A 31 -3.97 12.31 16.82
CA ILE A 31 -5.04 12.45 15.82
C ILE A 31 -5.64 13.86 15.89
N SER A 32 -5.06 14.77 15.11
CA SER A 32 -5.58 16.11 14.88
C SER A 32 -6.74 16.13 13.87
N ASP A 33 -7.43 17.25 13.75
CA ASP A 33 -8.50 17.42 12.75
C ASP A 33 -7.95 17.44 11.31
N GLU A 34 -6.71 17.91 11.10
CA GLU A 34 -6.03 17.83 9.81
C GLU A 34 -5.87 16.37 9.36
N ILE A 35 -5.42 15.48 10.26
CA ILE A 35 -5.29 14.04 9.98
C ILE A 35 -6.66 13.44 9.66
N LYS A 36 -7.69 13.74 10.45
CA LYS A 36 -9.06 13.25 10.18
C LYS A 36 -9.59 13.73 8.82
N ASN A 37 -9.33 14.98 8.47
CA ASN A 37 -9.77 15.56 7.20
C ASN A 37 -9.06 14.91 6.01
N VAL A 38 -7.75 14.67 6.10
CA VAL A 38 -7.01 13.91 5.07
C VAL A 38 -7.52 12.47 4.99
N TRP A 39 -7.73 11.82 6.14
CA TRP A 39 -8.24 10.45 6.18
C TRP A 39 -9.61 10.32 5.52
N LYS A 40 -10.52 11.25 5.83
CA LYS A 40 -11.83 11.34 5.17
C LYS A 40 -11.68 11.49 3.65
N ARG A 41 -10.82 12.40 3.19
CA ARG A 41 -10.57 12.58 1.75
C ARG A 41 -10.04 11.31 1.08
N ILE A 42 -9.19 10.55 1.76
CA ILE A 42 -8.69 9.27 1.25
C ILE A 42 -9.84 8.26 1.13
N LEU A 43 -10.69 8.15 2.17
CA LEU A 43 -11.82 7.22 2.16
C LEU A 43 -12.89 7.59 1.13
N ASP A 44 -13.09 8.88 0.89
CA ASP A 44 -14.05 9.40 -0.11
C ASP A 44 -13.51 9.31 -1.55
N TYR A 45 -12.20 9.09 -1.74
CA TYR A 45 -11.59 9.04 -3.06
C TYR A 45 -11.73 7.64 -3.69
N LYS A 46 -12.67 7.51 -4.62
CA LYS A 46 -13.08 6.22 -5.23
C LYS A 46 -11.93 5.39 -5.81
N ASP A 47 -10.89 6.04 -6.34
CA ASP A 47 -9.81 5.39 -7.08
C ASP A 47 -8.58 5.13 -6.18
N GLN A 48 -8.68 5.39 -4.88
CA GLN A 48 -7.65 5.06 -3.91
C GLN A 48 -8.22 4.15 -2.83
N HIS A 49 -7.48 3.09 -2.51
CA HIS A 49 -7.86 2.16 -1.46
C HIS A 49 -6.68 1.90 -0.55
N VAL A 50 -6.90 2.11 0.74
CA VAL A 50 -5.99 1.61 1.78
C VAL A 50 -6.46 0.21 2.14
N ILE A 51 -5.55 -0.75 2.14
CA ILE A 51 -5.80 -2.17 2.40
C ILE A 51 -5.12 -2.52 3.70
N VAL A 52 -5.83 -3.17 4.61
CA VAL A 52 -5.30 -3.62 5.90
C VAL A 52 -5.36 -5.13 6.03
N GLY A 53 -4.28 -5.71 6.54
CA GLY A 53 -4.20 -7.11 6.97
C GLY A 53 -4.35 -7.20 8.48
N ILE A 54 -5.34 -7.93 8.96
CA ILE A 54 -5.71 -8.04 10.37
C ILE A 54 -5.36 -9.44 10.87
N LYS A 55 -4.58 -9.51 11.94
CA LYS A 55 -4.22 -10.74 12.62
C LYS A 55 -4.65 -10.65 14.08
N ASP A 56 -5.50 -11.58 14.51
CA ASP A 56 -6.00 -11.67 15.89
C ASP A 56 -6.55 -10.32 16.40
N GLY A 57 -7.37 -9.66 15.55
CA GLY A 57 -7.98 -8.35 15.83
C GLY A 57 -7.07 -7.13 15.64
N THR A 58 -5.79 -7.31 15.31
CA THR A 58 -4.82 -6.22 15.17
C THR A 58 -4.43 -6.00 13.72
N ILE A 59 -4.38 -4.74 13.27
CA ILE A 59 -3.82 -4.39 11.95
C ILE A 59 -2.29 -4.60 11.99
N VAL A 60 -1.81 -5.58 11.23
CA VAL A 60 -0.39 -5.99 11.18
C VAL A 60 0.27 -5.74 9.83
N ALA A 61 -0.49 -5.40 8.79
CA ALA A 61 0.06 -4.99 7.50
C ALA A 61 -0.85 -3.98 6.81
N THR A 62 -0.27 -3.10 6.00
CA THR A 62 -1.02 -2.15 5.17
C THR A 62 -0.34 -1.90 3.83
N CYS A 63 -1.12 -1.56 2.83
CA CYS A 63 -0.64 -0.95 1.59
C CYS A 63 -1.73 -0.05 1.00
N VAL A 64 -1.35 0.86 0.12
CA VAL A 64 -2.25 1.70 -0.64
C VAL A 64 -2.19 1.29 -2.10
N ILE A 65 -3.34 1.13 -2.74
CA ILE A 65 -3.44 1.04 -4.20
C ILE A 65 -4.18 2.28 -4.73
N ILE A 66 -3.62 2.89 -5.78
CA ILE A 66 -4.22 4.03 -6.49
C ILE A 66 -4.44 3.60 -7.94
N ILE A 67 -5.66 3.73 -8.44
CA ILE A 67 -6.05 3.47 -9.83
C ILE A 67 -5.98 4.78 -10.60
N VAL A 68 -5.23 4.79 -11.69
CA VAL A 68 -5.00 5.99 -12.50
C VAL A 68 -5.66 5.80 -13.87
N PRO A 69 -6.73 6.56 -14.17
CA PRO A 69 -7.31 6.61 -15.51
C PRO A 69 -6.26 6.96 -16.55
N ASN A 70 -6.37 6.37 -17.74
CA ASN A 70 -5.34 6.46 -18.75
C ASN A 70 -5.93 6.34 -20.15
N LEU A 71 -5.41 7.11 -21.11
CA LEU A 71 -5.84 7.07 -22.51
C LEU A 71 -5.03 6.09 -23.37
N THR A 72 -3.84 5.69 -22.90
CA THR A 72 -2.98 4.72 -23.59
C THR A 72 -3.46 3.29 -23.36
N HIS A 73 -2.84 2.30 -24.03
CA HIS A 73 -3.15 0.88 -23.82
C HIS A 73 -4.65 0.53 -23.94
N LYS A 74 -5.34 1.08 -24.95
CA LYS A 74 -6.79 0.92 -25.16
C LYS A 74 -7.61 1.45 -23.97
N GLN A 75 -7.24 2.61 -23.47
CA GLN A 75 -7.91 3.31 -22.36
C GLN A 75 -7.93 2.52 -21.05
N ARG A 76 -7.03 1.53 -20.90
CA ARG A 76 -6.92 0.75 -19.67
C ARG A 76 -6.17 1.55 -18.61
N PRO A 77 -6.68 1.64 -17.38
CA PRO A 77 -5.98 2.31 -16.29
C PRO A 77 -4.68 1.56 -15.92
N TYR A 78 -3.86 2.18 -15.09
CA TYR A 78 -2.77 1.50 -14.39
C TYR A 78 -2.88 1.77 -12.90
N ALA A 79 -2.24 0.95 -12.09
CA ALA A 79 -2.23 1.14 -10.64
C ALA A 79 -0.84 1.54 -10.12
N LEU A 80 -0.84 2.26 -9.00
CA LEU A 80 0.32 2.52 -8.16
C LEU A 80 0.13 1.83 -6.81
N ILE A 81 1.19 1.23 -6.28
CA ILE A 81 1.25 0.74 -4.90
C ILE A 81 2.15 1.66 -4.09
N GLU A 82 1.63 2.11 -2.96
CA GLU A 82 2.30 3.00 -2.01
C GLU A 82 2.20 2.47 -0.58
N ASN A 83 3.08 2.96 0.30
CA ASN A 83 3.02 2.75 1.75
C ASN A 83 2.83 1.28 2.19
N VAL A 84 3.61 0.36 1.60
CA VAL A 84 3.60 -1.06 1.99
C VAL A 84 4.36 -1.24 3.30
N VAL A 85 3.67 -1.66 4.35
CA VAL A 85 4.26 -1.86 5.68
C VAL A 85 3.75 -3.15 6.31
N THR A 86 4.62 -3.83 7.04
CA THR A 86 4.24 -4.90 7.97
C THR A 86 4.81 -4.57 9.34
N ASP A 87 3.97 -4.76 10.36
CA ASP A 87 4.32 -4.61 11.76
C ASP A 87 5.61 -5.36 12.07
N GLU A 88 6.51 -4.73 12.82
CA GLU A 88 7.85 -5.28 13.12
C GLU A 88 7.82 -6.70 13.70
N SER A 89 6.90 -6.97 14.62
CA SER A 89 6.73 -8.28 15.25
C SER A 89 6.06 -9.33 14.33
N HIS A 90 5.60 -8.89 13.15
CA HIS A 90 4.90 -9.70 12.16
C HIS A 90 5.63 -9.77 10.81
N ARG A 91 6.83 -9.20 10.68
CA ARG A 91 7.65 -9.29 9.45
C ARG A 91 8.03 -10.74 9.13
N LYS A 92 8.29 -11.01 7.85
CA LYS A 92 8.69 -12.33 7.31
C LYS A 92 7.66 -13.47 7.51
N LYS A 93 6.41 -13.15 7.87
CA LYS A 93 5.28 -14.10 8.01
C LYS A 93 4.33 -14.12 6.79
N GLY A 94 4.67 -13.41 5.71
CA GLY A 94 3.91 -13.41 4.45
C GLY A 94 2.71 -12.44 4.38
N PHE A 95 2.46 -11.61 5.40
CA PHE A 95 1.32 -10.68 5.40
C PHE A 95 1.41 -9.62 4.31
N ALA A 96 2.60 -9.04 4.07
CA ALA A 96 2.82 -8.10 2.97
C ALA A 96 2.46 -8.70 1.60
N SER A 97 2.85 -9.95 1.34
CA SER A 97 2.50 -10.64 0.09
C SER A 97 0.99 -10.78 -0.06
N LYS A 98 0.29 -11.22 0.99
CA LYS A 98 -1.17 -11.39 0.96
C LYS A 98 -1.92 -10.09 0.68
N ILE A 99 -1.50 -8.97 1.28
CA ILE A 99 -2.15 -7.67 1.01
C ILE A 99 -1.82 -7.13 -0.39
N LEU A 100 -0.61 -7.40 -0.92
CA LEU A 100 -0.25 -7.06 -2.30
C LEU A 100 -1.04 -7.90 -3.31
N ASP A 101 -1.29 -9.17 -3.02
CA ASP A 101 -2.15 -10.03 -3.85
C ASP A 101 -3.59 -9.47 -3.87
N TYR A 102 -4.12 -9.06 -2.71
CA TYR A 102 -5.43 -8.41 -2.65
C TYR A 102 -5.47 -7.09 -3.44
N ALA A 103 -4.41 -6.29 -3.38
CA ALA A 103 -4.26 -5.08 -4.19
C ALA A 103 -4.23 -5.41 -5.69
N ARG A 104 -3.53 -6.47 -6.08
CA ARG A 104 -3.51 -6.97 -7.46
C ARG A 104 -4.90 -7.39 -7.94
N GLU A 105 -5.69 -8.06 -7.11
CA GLU A 105 -7.08 -8.41 -7.46
C GLU A 105 -7.99 -7.19 -7.62
N ILE A 106 -7.72 -6.09 -6.90
CA ILE A 106 -8.38 -4.80 -7.18
C ILE A 106 -7.97 -4.30 -8.56
N ALA A 107 -6.67 -4.23 -8.86
CA ALA A 107 -6.17 -3.73 -10.14
C ALA A 107 -6.74 -4.54 -11.33
N LEU A 108 -6.84 -5.86 -11.20
CA LEU A 108 -7.41 -6.73 -12.22
C LEU A 108 -8.91 -6.44 -12.45
N ARG A 109 -9.69 -6.26 -11.37
CA ARG A 109 -11.12 -5.91 -11.47
C ARG A 109 -11.35 -4.55 -12.13
N GLU A 110 -10.47 -3.59 -11.87
CA GLU A 110 -10.49 -2.26 -12.51
C GLU A 110 -9.89 -2.28 -13.94
N ASN A 111 -9.58 -3.46 -14.48
CA ASN A 111 -9.01 -3.66 -15.81
C ASN A 111 -7.66 -2.93 -16.03
N CYS A 112 -6.89 -2.74 -14.97
CA CYS A 112 -5.56 -2.15 -15.06
C CYS A 112 -4.65 -2.99 -15.95
N TYR A 113 -3.83 -2.35 -16.79
CA TYR A 113 -2.86 -3.05 -17.63
C TYR A 113 -1.54 -3.33 -16.93
N LYS A 114 -1.23 -2.61 -15.84
CA LYS A 114 -0.05 -2.83 -15.00
C LYS A 114 -0.25 -2.25 -13.59
N ILE A 115 0.63 -2.65 -12.68
CA ILE A 115 0.82 -2.09 -11.35
C ILE A 115 2.28 -1.63 -11.25
N MET A 116 2.53 -0.45 -10.68
CA MET A 116 3.87 0.06 -10.43
C MET A 116 4.07 0.38 -8.95
N LEU A 117 5.31 0.31 -8.48
CA LEU A 117 5.72 0.80 -7.18
C LEU A 117 7.14 1.33 -7.25
N LEU A 118 7.49 2.19 -6.31
CA LEU A 118 8.86 2.68 -6.12
C LEU A 118 9.38 2.19 -4.77
N ALA A 119 10.38 1.30 -4.81
CA ALA A 119 11.05 0.86 -3.59
C ALA A 119 12.16 1.86 -3.24
N GLY A 120 12.01 2.57 -2.11
CA GLY A 120 13.06 3.45 -1.58
C GLY A 120 14.24 2.70 -0.97
N SER A 121 14.03 1.45 -0.53
CA SER A 121 15.09 0.60 0.01
C SER A 121 15.95 0.02 -1.11
N LYS A 122 17.27 0.12 -0.94
CA LYS A 122 18.26 -0.57 -1.79
C LYS A 122 18.66 -1.94 -1.22
N GLU A 123 18.08 -2.35 -0.11
CA GLU A 123 18.36 -3.66 0.48
C GLU A 123 17.87 -4.77 -0.42
N ASP A 124 18.79 -5.68 -0.76
CA ASP A 124 18.52 -6.78 -1.69
C ASP A 124 17.39 -7.72 -1.19
N GLY A 125 17.20 -7.80 0.13
CA GLY A 125 16.05 -8.49 0.73
C GLY A 125 14.69 -7.89 0.32
N VAL A 126 14.57 -6.56 0.31
CA VAL A 126 13.34 -5.85 -0.06
C VAL A 126 13.11 -5.95 -1.58
N LEU A 127 14.17 -5.81 -2.37
CA LEU A 127 14.07 -5.92 -3.83
C LEU A 127 13.62 -7.32 -4.25
N ARG A 128 14.22 -8.38 -3.68
CA ARG A 128 13.78 -9.77 -3.92
C ARG A 128 12.36 -10.06 -3.42
N PHE A 129 11.92 -9.37 -2.36
CA PHE A 129 10.54 -9.50 -1.90
C PHE A 129 9.55 -9.04 -2.98
N TYR A 130 9.78 -7.87 -3.58
CA TYR A 130 8.94 -7.40 -4.68
C TYR A 130 9.08 -8.25 -5.94
N GLU A 131 10.29 -8.74 -6.27
CA GLU A 131 10.47 -9.68 -7.38
C GLU A 131 9.65 -10.96 -7.19
N LYS A 132 9.63 -11.53 -5.97
CA LYS A 132 8.80 -12.69 -5.62
C LYS A 132 7.30 -12.39 -5.67
N ALA A 133 6.89 -11.15 -5.44
CA ALA A 133 5.52 -10.69 -5.59
C ALA A 133 5.14 -10.42 -7.07
N GLY A 134 6.03 -10.69 -8.03
CA GLY A 134 5.76 -10.59 -9.46
C GLY A 134 6.13 -9.26 -10.11
N TYR A 135 6.77 -8.34 -9.37
CA TYR A 135 7.27 -7.09 -9.92
C TYR A 135 8.62 -7.30 -10.61
N ASN A 136 8.85 -6.62 -11.74
CA ASN A 136 10.19 -6.56 -12.35
C ASN A 136 10.78 -5.16 -12.17
N ARG A 137 12.10 -5.08 -12.03
CA ARG A 137 12.85 -3.82 -11.88
C ARG A 137 13.72 -3.47 -13.09
N ASN A 138 13.58 -4.21 -14.19
CA ASN A 138 14.48 -4.12 -15.34
C ASN A 138 13.84 -3.39 -16.54
N ASP A 139 12.51 -3.35 -16.64
CA ASP A 139 11.82 -2.77 -17.80
C ASP A 139 11.80 -1.24 -17.80
N LYS A 140 11.91 -0.62 -16.61
CA LYS A 140 11.74 0.84 -16.40
C LYS A 140 12.72 1.38 -15.37
N THR A 141 13.21 2.59 -15.63
CA THR A 141 13.97 3.41 -14.69
C THR A 141 13.06 4.46 -14.07
N ALA A 142 13.07 4.57 -12.74
CA ALA A 142 12.36 5.62 -12.03
C ALA A 142 13.19 6.91 -11.97
N PHE A 143 12.53 8.06 -12.14
CA PHE A 143 13.11 9.39 -11.94
C PHE A 143 12.29 10.12 -10.90
N ILE A 144 12.96 10.79 -9.96
CA ILE A 144 12.30 11.52 -8.87
C ILE A 144 12.78 12.96 -8.87
N GLN A 145 11.84 13.90 -8.92
CA GLN A 145 12.06 15.32 -8.67
C GLN A 145 11.34 15.70 -7.38
N TRP A 146 12.10 16.13 -6.38
CA TRP A 146 11.54 16.62 -5.12
C TRP A 146 11.09 18.07 -5.29
N LEU A 147 9.83 18.36 -4.96
CA LEU A 147 9.28 19.72 -4.94
C LEU A 147 9.44 20.31 -3.54
N LYS A 148 9.73 21.61 -3.45
CA LYS A 148 9.84 22.38 -2.21
C LYS A 148 8.61 23.26 -2.03
#